data_AF-A0A2N2EZ84-F1
#
_entry.id   AF-A0A2N2EZ84-F1
#
_cell.length_a   1.000
_cell.length_b   1.000
_cell.length_c   1.000
_cell.angle_alpha   90.00
_cell.angle_beta   90.00
_cell.angle_gamma   90.00
#
_symmetry.space_group_name_H-M   'P 1'
#
loop_
_entity.id
_entity.type
_entity.pdbx_description
1 polymer ?
#
loop_
_entity_poly.entity_id
_entity_poly.type
_entity_poly.pdbx_seq_one_letter_code
_entity_poly.pdbx_strand_id
1 'polypeptide(L)'
;MNVNLVSYNLKVSSVVFKVWGAVAALKGIYDMVAGEPEANMFSAEKWQFVTYEQWLRWGGFELTYGLFCAAFGYFLYAVASSVKTPDISPGAKSEAVKS
;
A
#
# COMPACT_ATOMS: atom_id res chain seq x y z
N MET A 1 16.19 -20.73 -5.14
CA MET A 1 15.53 -19.40 -5.04
C MET A 1 16.40 -18.50 -4.16
N ASN A 2 16.73 -17.28 -4.59
CA ASN A 2 17.62 -16.39 -3.83
C ASN A 2 16.85 -15.74 -2.66
N VAL A 3 17.10 -16.23 -1.43
CA VAL A 3 16.38 -15.81 -0.21
C VAL A 3 16.57 -14.31 0.08
N ASN A 4 17.73 -13.75 -0.23
CA ASN A 4 18.01 -12.32 -0.03
C ASN A 4 17.20 -11.44 -0.99
N LEU A 5 17.10 -11.85 -2.25
CA LEU A 5 16.28 -11.14 -3.25
C LEU A 5 14.79 -11.17 -2.86
N VAL A 6 14.30 -12.31 -2.35
CA VAL A 6 12.90 -12.46 -1.90
C VAL A 6 12.62 -11.57 -0.69
N SER A 7 13.48 -11.57 0.34
CA SER A 7 13.31 -10.70 1.51
C SER A 7 13.33 -9.22 1.14
N TYR A 8 14.24 -8.81 0.24
CA TYR A 8 14.31 -7.44 -0.26
C TYR A 8 13.02 -7.02 -0.98
N ASN A 9 12.53 -7.84 -1.92
CA ASN A 9 11.29 -7.56 -2.65
C ASN A 9 10.08 -7.45 -1.71
N LEU A 10 9.98 -8.32 -0.70
CA LEU A 10 8.89 -8.25 0.29
C LEU A 10 8.94 -6.96 1.12
N LYS A 11 10.13 -6.47 1.48
CA LYS A 11 10.29 -5.20 2.21
C LYS A 11 9.87 -4.00 1.36
N VAL A 12 10.29 -3.96 0.09
CA VAL A 12 9.89 -2.90 -0.84
C VAL A 12 8.38 -2.91 -1.05
N SER A 13 7.80 -4.07 -1.38
CA SER A 13 6.35 -4.21 -1.56
C SER A 13 5.59 -3.83 -0.29
N SER A 14 6.07 -4.21 0.89
CA SER A 14 5.47 -3.80 2.16
C SER A 14 5.34 -2.29 2.30
N VAL A 15 6.40 -1.53 1.98
CA VAL A 15 6.38 -0.07 2.06
C VAL A 15 5.37 0.51 1.06
N VAL A 16 5.38 0.03 -0.18
CA VAL A 16 4.43 0.47 -1.22
C VAL A 16 2.99 0.25 -0.78
N PHE A 17 2.65 -0.96 -0.32
CA PHE A 17 1.30 -1.30 0.11
C PHE A 17 0.85 -0.51 1.35
N LYS A 18 1.73 -0.29 2.34
CA LYS A 18 1.41 0.52 3.52
C LYS A 18 1.14 1.98 3.17
N VAL A 19 2.03 2.60 2.38
CA VAL A 19 1.89 4.01 2.01
C VAL A 19 0.67 4.21 1.12
N TRP A 20 0.53 3.40 0.07
CA TRP A 20 -0.61 3.49 -0.84
C TRP A 20 -1.93 3.18 -0.13
N GLY A 21 -1.95 2.13 0.68
CA GLY A 21 -3.12 1.75 1.47
C GLY A 21 -3.55 2.86 2.44
N ALA A 22 -2.60 3.52 3.11
CA ALA A 22 -2.90 4.65 3.99
C ALA A 22 -3.49 5.83 3.21
N VAL A 23 -2.91 6.18 2.05
CA VAL A 23 -3.42 7.27 1.21
C VAL A 23 -4.85 6.98 0.73
N ALA A 24 -5.10 5.77 0.20
CA ALA A 24 -6.43 5.37 -0.24
C ALA A 24 -7.45 5.33 0.91
N ALA A 25 -7.06 4.86 2.10
CA ALA A 25 -7.93 4.82 3.26
C ALA A 25 -8.32 6.23 3.73
N LEU A 26 -7.34 7.14 3.82
CA LEU A 26 -7.58 8.53 4.21
C LEU A 26 -8.46 9.26 3.18
N LYS A 27 -8.22 9.00 1.90
CA LYS A 27 -9.04 9.54 0.81
C LYS A 27 -10.48 9.02 0.85
N GLY A 28 -10.69 7.72 1.09
CA GLY A 28 -12.02 7.15 1.27
C GLY A 28 -12.77 7.75 2.47
N ILE A 29 -12.09 7.97 3.61
CA ILE A 29 -12.66 8.69 4.75
C ILE A 29 -13.07 10.10 4.34
N TYR A 30 -12.17 10.83 3.66
CA TYR A 30 -12.44 12.19 3.20
C TYR A 30 -13.70 12.24 2.32
N ASP A 31 -13.83 11.35 1.34
CA ASP A 31 -15.00 11.28 0.46
C ASP A 31 -16.29 11.02 1.22
N MET A 32 -16.24 10.21 2.27
CA MET A 32 -17.42 9.90 3.09
C MET A 32 -17.85 11.04 4.01
N VAL A 33 -16.95 11.94 4.43
CA VAL A 33 -17.25 12.97 5.43
C VAL A 33 -17.33 14.39 4.88
N ALA A 34 -16.57 14.71 3.83
CA ALA A 34 -16.41 16.08 3.36
C ALA A 34 -16.18 16.21 1.84
N GLY A 35 -15.82 15.12 1.16
CA GLY A 35 -15.53 15.13 -0.27
C GLY A 35 -16.79 15.17 -1.11
N GLU A 36 -16.65 15.74 -2.31
CA GLU A 36 -17.69 15.78 -3.33
C GLU A 36 -17.10 15.33 -4.69
N PRO A 37 -17.90 14.69 -5.55
CA PRO A 37 -17.44 14.29 -6.88
C PRO A 37 -17.11 15.53 -7.71
N GLU A 38 -16.03 15.45 -8.48
CA GLU A 38 -15.64 16.50 -9.43
C GLU A 38 -16.76 16.81 -10.44
N ALA A 39 -17.62 15.83 -10.73
CA ALA A 39 -18.81 16.00 -11.56
C ALA A 39 -19.74 17.14 -11.10
N ASN A 40 -19.72 17.49 -9.80
CA ASN A 40 -20.47 18.63 -9.28
C ASN A 40 -20.00 19.99 -9.85
N MET A 41 -18.77 20.09 -10.35
CA MET A 41 -18.25 21.32 -11.00
C MET A 41 -18.83 21.53 -12.40
N PHE A 42 -19.38 20.47 -13.00
CA PHE A 42 -19.88 20.46 -14.37
C PHE A 42 -21.40 20.23 -14.45
N SER A 43 -22.08 20.21 -13.31
CA SER A 43 -23.54 20.02 -13.23
C SER A 43 -24.26 21.32 -12.85
N ALA A 44 -25.53 21.42 -13.27
CA ALA A 44 -26.38 22.55 -12.90
C ALA A 44 -26.77 22.49 -11.41
N GLU A 45 -26.92 21.27 -10.88
CA GLU A 45 -27.23 21.00 -9.49
C GLU A 45 -26.24 19.99 -8.90
N LYS A 46 -25.99 20.06 -7.59
CA LYS A 46 -25.15 19.07 -6.90
C LYS A 46 -25.79 17.67 -6.99
N TRP A 47 -24.95 16.64 -7.12
CA TRP A 47 -25.37 15.24 -7.14
C TRP A 47 -26.24 14.83 -8.33
N GLN A 48 -26.26 15.63 -9.39
CA GLN A 48 -27.05 15.37 -10.59
C GLN A 48 -26.56 14.14 -11.38
N PHE A 49 -25.23 13.95 -11.49
CA PHE A 49 -24.63 12.85 -12.24
C PHE A 49 -24.23 11.66 -11.36
N VAL A 50 -23.57 11.95 -10.24
CA VAL A 50 -23.20 10.95 -9.23
C VAL A 50 -24.04 11.24 -8.01
N THR A 51 -24.89 10.30 -7.61
CA THR A 51 -25.72 10.50 -6.44
C THR A 51 -24.87 10.41 -5.17
N TYR A 52 -25.36 11.04 -4.10
CA TYR A 52 -24.70 10.96 -2.79
C TYR A 52 -24.49 9.50 -2.33
N GLU A 53 -25.47 8.63 -2.57
CA GLU A 53 -25.35 7.20 -2.21
C GLU A 53 -24.27 6.49 -3.03
N GLN A 54 -24.18 6.77 -4.33
CA GLN A 54 -23.11 6.22 -5.18
C GLN A 54 -21.73 6.70 -4.71
N TRP A 55 -21.63 7.98 -4.34
CA TRP A 55 -20.41 8.57 -3.80
C TRP A 55 -19.99 7.93 -2.48
N LEU A 56 -20.92 7.74 -1.54
CA LEU A 56 -20.64 7.05 -0.28
C LEU A 56 -20.18 5.60 -0.48
N ARG A 57 -20.79 4.88 -1.43
CA ARG A 57 -20.36 3.52 -1.78
C ARG A 57 -18.93 3.52 -2.33
N TRP A 58 -18.59 4.51 -3.15
CA TRP A 58 -17.24 4.69 -3.66
C TRP A 58 -16.22 4.98 -2.55
N GLY A 59 -16.51 5.96 -1.68
CA GLY A 59 -15.67 6.27 -0.53
C GLY A 59 -15.49 5.08 0.42
N GLY A 60 -16.55 4.31 0.67
CA GLY A 60 -16.49 3.07 1.46
C GLY A 60 -15.64 1.97 0.81
N PHE A 61 -15.68 1.86 -0.52
CA PHE A 61 -14.81 0.97 -1.27
C PHE A 61 -13.33 1.40 -1.16
N GLU A 62 -13.02 2.68 -1.39
CA GLU A 62 -11.66 3.23 -1.26
C GLU A 62 -11.10 3.01 0.14
N LEU A 63 -11.93 3.23 1.18
CA LEU A 63 -11.56 2.96 2.57
C LEU A 63 -11.22 1.48 2.80
N THR A 64 -12.11 0.58 2.38
CA THR A 64 -11.91 -0.87 2.58
C THR A 64 -10.68 -1.37 1.83
N TYR A 65 -10.51 -0.94 0.57
CA TYR A 65 -9.35 -1.24 -0.24
C TYR A 65 -8.05 -0.72 0.39
N GLY A 66 -8.05 0.52 0.88
CA GLY A 66 -6.91 1.13 1.52
C GLY A 66 -6.49 0.41 2.79
N LEU A 67 -7.45 0.09 3.66
CA LEU A 67 -7.22 -0.70 4.88
C LEU A 67 -6.67 -2.09 4.56
N PHE A 68 -7.24 -2.76 3.56
CA PHE A 68 -6.73 -4.06 3.11
C PHE A 68 -5.29 -3.96 2.63
N CYS A 69 -4.96 -2.97 1.79
CA CYS A 69 -3.60 -2.75 1.30
C CYS A 69 -2.64 -2.47 2.45
N ALA A 70 -3.03 -1.63 3.41
CA ALA A 70 -2.21 -1.34 4.59
C ALA A 70 -1.96 -2.61 5.41
N ALA A 71 -3.02 -3.37 5.73
CA ALA A 71 -2.93 -4.64 6.46
C ALA A 71 -2.04 -5.66 5.72
N PHE A 72 -2.19 -5.76 4.40
CA PHE A 72 -1.36 -6.63 3.58
C PHE A 72 0.11 -6.19 3.58
N GLY A 73 0.37 -4.88 3.53
CA GLY A 73 1.72 -4.34 3.67
C GLY A 73 2.36 -4.65 5.03
N TYR A 74 1.59 -4.62 6.12
CA TYR A 74 2.06 -5.08 7.43
C TYR A 74 2.35 -6.59 7.44
N PHE A 75 1.49 -7.40 6.83
CA PHE A 75 1.71 -8.83 6.69
C PHE A 75 3.01 -9.14 5.92
N LEU A 76 3.25 -8.47 4.79
CA LEU A 76 4.49 -8.62 4.01
C LEU A 76 5.73 -8.25 4.82
N TYR A 77 5.66 -7.21 5.65
CA TYR A 77 6.76 -6.84 6.54
C TYR A 77 7.06 -7.92 7.58
N ALA A 78 6.00 -8.46 8.20
CA ALA A 78 6.13 -9.51 9.20
C ALA A 78 6.78 -10.77 8.60
N VAL A 79 6.31 -11.18 7.41
CA VAL A 79 6.90 -12.31 6.68
C VAL A 79 8.36 -12.03 6.33
N ALA A 80 8.68 -10.86 5.79
CA ALA A 80 10.05 -10.50 5.42
C ALA A 80 11.01 -10.50 6.61
N SER A 81 10.52 -10.15 7.80
CA SER A 81 11.28 -10.09 9.05
C SER A 81 11.49 -11.46 9.68
N SER A 82 10.59 -12.42 9.44
CA SER A 82 10.73 -13.81 9.89
C SER A 82 11.73 -14.62 9.06
N VAL A 83 12.14 -14.12 7.88
CA VAL A 83 13.16 -14.77 7.05
C VAL A 83 14.55 -14.47 7.60
N LYS A 84 15.23 -15.50 8.12
CA LYS A 84 16.66 -15.43 8.47
C LYS A 84 17.46 -15.21 7.18
N THR A 85 17.90 -13.98 6.96
CA THR A 85 18.86 -13.68 5.90
C THR A 85 20.27 -13.97 6.44
N PRO A 86 21.09 -14.80 5.78
CA PRO A 86 22.48 -14.94 6.16
C PRO A 86 23.16 -13.58 5.98
N ASP A 87 23.94 -13.18 6.98
CA ASP A 87 24.67 -11.92 6.98
C ASP A 87 25.60 -11.87 5.76
N ILE A 88 25.24 -11.08 4.75
CA ILE A 88 26.14 -10.77 3.64
C ILE A 88 27.00 -9.60 4.10
N SER A 89 27.87 -9.84 5.07
CA SER A 89 28.95 -8.91 5.37
C SER A 89 29.81 -8.77 4.10
N PRO A 90 30.05 -7.55 3.59
CA PRO A 90 30.81 -7.32 2.36
C PRO A 90 32.27 -7.83 2.39
N GLY A 91 32.77 -8.35 3.52
CA GLY A 91 34.17 -8.73 3.71
C GLY A 91 34.54 -10.19 3.38
N ALA A 92 33.59 -11.13 3.27
CA ALA A 92 33.93 -12.57 3.33
C ALA A 92 34.48 -13.18 2.02
N LYS A 93 34.53 -12.44 0.91
CA LYS A 93 34.98 -12.99 -0.39
C LYS A 93 36.45 -12.73 -0.75
N SER A 94 37.20 -11.99 0.07
CA SER A 94 38.59 -11.61 -0.27
C SER A 94 39.65 -12.64 0.15
N GLU A 95 39.36 -13.55 1.08
CA GLU A 95 40.38 -14.45 1.65
C GLU A 95 40.51 -15.82 0.96
N ALA A 96 39.54 -16.23 0.13
CA ALA A 96 39.53 -17.57 -0.46
C ALA A 96 40.34 -17.72 -1.78
N VAL A 97 41.07 -16.69 -2.22
CA VAL A 97 41.85 -16.71 -3.48
C VAL A 97 43.37 -16.64 -3.22
N LYS A 98 43.81 -16.70 -1.95
CA LYS A 98 45.24 -16.63 -1.58
C LYS A 98 45.66 -17.71 -0.57
N SER A 99 45.44 -18.99 -0.87
CA SER A 99 46.23 -20.07 -0.26
C SER A 99 46.30 -21.29 -1.16
#